data_AF-A0A9P7YYC9-F1
#
_entry.id   AF-A0A9P7YYC9-F1
#
_cell.length_a   1.000
_cell.length_b   1.000
_cell.length_c   1.000
_cell.angle_alpha   90.00
_cell.angle_beta   90.00
_cell.angle_gamma   90.00
#
_symmetry.space_group_name_H-M   'P 1'
#
loop_
_entity.id
_entity.type
_entity.pdbx_description
1 polymer ?
#
loop_
_entity_poly.entity_id
_entity_poly.type
_entity_poly.pdbx_seq_one_letter_code
_entity_poly.pdbx_strand_id
1 'polypeptide(L)'
;MNCVKFNRQTAKPTLNIEEERLRNYERQDLERIAEDRQQMNMALPARIASETHLRQYANRLKKTTEITIARLDIRNLAEKELLDAISEPTELTGEFREESDYTSVISHIEKGIANDTRTRQRNLWKETYFWPMIQQRAKMIGQLPVPPGRKTLITQEKIAAKQLVYAMGYGTCRDTIFKWTSYWKLLSELRFAGAIALLLYRSSEFKTHFFRYTKELGVLLAWNNVFNFPLQQLRVRVLAEEGGDFSGKCDIEDKRIFERLRTTYSGALANNLSLWNSDETEYEAFLADHSVTATSGKSNDHLLRYGIKGKLASNKSVYVWIMPYEGDSGKRVIGTKPASTRLYSISPMVAVAPGDFLGIFSGRLRYISQKPRRAVKGLVPGLWLDYSDMPGKLSQMRVAKLGENTNVCLAWEGVNETKGEKSFCQYWRVLVVATRDIMPFDQLARPP
;
A
#
# COMPACT_ATOMS: atom_id res chain seq x y z
N MET A 1 -2.47 6.99 6.54
CA MET A 1 -3.65 6.83 5.65
C MET A 1 -4.24 5.43 5.81
N ASN A 2 -5.56 5.24 5.69
CA ASN A 2 -6.21 3.94 5.95
C ASN A 2 -5.78 2.82 4.99
N CYS A 3 -5.48 3.16 3.72
CA CYS A 3 -4.93 2.21 2.74
C CYS A 3 -3.64 1.54 3.24
N VAL A 4 -2.67 2.32 3.75
CA VAL A 4 -1.41 1.77 4.27
C VAL A 4 -1.65 0.90 5.50
N LYS A 5 -2.46 1.38 6.45
CA LYS A 5 -2.77 0.62 7.68
C LYS A 5 -3.37 -0.75 7.34
N PHE A 6 -4.39 -0.77 6.49
CA PHE A 6 -5.05 -1.99 6.06
C PHE A 6 -4.07 -2.97 5.44
N ASN A 7 -3.36 -2.57 4.38
CA ASN A 7 -2.49 -3.50 3.66
C ASN A 7 -1.32 -4.01 4.52
N ARG A 8 -0.75 -3.17 5.40
CA ARG A 8 0.30 -3.63 6.36
C ARG A 8 -0.23 -4.63 7.38
N GLN A 9 -1.48 -4.47 7.81
CA GLN A 9 -2.11 -5.35 8.80
C GLN A 9 -2.68 -6.64 8.21
N THR A 10 -2.84 -6.74 6.88
CA THR A 10 -3.36 -7.95 6.23
C THR A 10 -2.30 -8.71 5.46
N ALA A 11 -1.47 -8.05 4.66
CA ALA A 11 -0.62 -8.72 3.68
C ALA A 11 0.40 -9.68 4.32
N LYS A 12 1.22 -9.18 5.27
CA LYS A 12 2.24 -10.01 5.92
C LYS A 12 1.63 -11.09 6.83
N PRO A 13 0.60 -10.80 7.64
CA PRO A 13 -0.09 -11.85 8.39
C PRO A 13 -0.69 -12.95 7.50
N THR A 14 -1.35 -12.62 6.39
CA THR A 14 -1.90 -13.62 5.45
C THR A 14 -0.79 -14.50 4.87
N LEU A 15 0.35 -13.92 4.48
CA LEU A 15 1.51 -14.70 4.02
C LEU A 15 2.01 -15.66 5.10
N ASN A 16 2.19 -15.17 6.33
CA ASN A 16 2.65 -16.00 7.44
C ASN A 16 1.68 -17.16 7.75
N ILE A 17 0.37 -16.91 7.70
CA ILE A 17 -0.67 -17.93 7.92
C ILE A 17 -0.60 -19.02 6.85
N GLU A 18 -0.45 -18.66 5.57
CA GLU A 18 -0.34 -19.65 4.49
C GLU A 18 0.99 -20.43 4.55
N GLU A 19 2.10 -19.78 4.90
CA GLU A 19 3.37 -20.47 5.17
C GLU A 19 3.23 -21.48 6.31
N GLU A 20 2.61 -21.08 7.42
CA GLU A 20 2.39 -21.94 8.57
C GLU A 20 1.44 -23.10 8.23
N ARG A 21 0.37 -22.84 7.47
CA ARG A 21 -0.55 -23.87 6.98
C ARG A 21 0.17 -24.94 6.16
N LEU A 22 1.05 -24.53 5.24
CA LEU A 22 1.84 -25.46 4.42
C LEU A 22 2.82 -26.27 5.28
N ARG A 23 3.48 -25.64 6.25
CA ARG A 23 4.39 -26.34 7.19
C ARG A 23 3.65 -27.29 8.12
N ASN A 24 2.44 -26.95 8.54
CA ASN A 24 1.60 -27.81 9.38
C ASN A 24 1.09 -29.01 8.58
N TYR A 25 0.70 -28.83 7.32
CA TYR A 25 0.36 -29.92 6.42
C TYR A 25 1.54 -30.89 6.24
N GLU A 26 2.75 -30.36 5.98
CA GLU A 26 3.97 -31.19 5.93
C GLU A 26 4.18 -31.97 7.22
N ARG A 27 4.06 -31.32 8.39
CA ARG A 27 4.25 -31.97 9.69
C ARG A 27 3.26 -33.11 9.92
N GLN A 28 1.97 -32.88 9.66
CA GLN A 28 0.91 -33.87 9.84
C GLN A 28 1.12 -35.10 8.94
N ASP A 29 1.49 -34.89 7.68
CA ASP A 29 1.77 -36.00 6.77
C ASP A 29 3.06 -36.76 7.14
N LEU A 30 4.09 -36.07 7.66
CA LEU A 30 5.30 -36.71 8.19
C LEU A 30 5.03 -37.53 9.46
N GLU A 31 4.15 -37.05 10.35
CA GLU A 31 3.70 -37.79 11.54
C GLU A 31 2.95 -39.06 11.13
N ARG A 32 2.04 -38.97 10.16
CA ARG A 32 1.33 -40.13 9.60
C ARG A 32 2.30 -41.17 9.03
N ILE A 33 3.32 -40.73 8.27
CA ILE A 33 4.37 -41.63 7.75
C ILE A 33 5.14 -42.32 8.90
N ALA A 34 5.37 -41.62 10.01
CA ALA A 34 6.03 -42.21 11.18
C ALA A 34 5.15 -43.25 11.88
N GLU A 35 3.85 -43.00 12.01
CA GLU A 35 2.86 -43.95 12.54
C GLU A 35 2.76 -45.20 11.64
N ASP A 36 2.63 -45.02 10.33
CA ASP A 36 2.60 -46.12 9.35
C ASP A 36 3.85 -47.00 9.47
N ARG A 37 5.02 -46.40 9.73
CA ARG A 37 6.27 -47.13 9.97
C ARG A 37 6.26 -47.96 11.24
N GLN A 38 5.64 -47.47 12.31
CA GLN A 38 5.55 -48.19 13.58
C GLN A 38 4.55 -49.35 13.51
N GLN A 39 3.49 -49.20 12.72
CA GLN A 39 2.41 -50.19 12.58
C GLN A 39 2.67 -51.25 11.50
N MET A 40 3.80 -51.17 10.77
CA MET A 40 4.14 -52.12 9.72
C MET A 40 4.37 -53.54 10.26
N ASN A 41 3.38 -54.42 10.04
CA ASN A 41 3.49 -55.86 10.31
C ASN A 41 3.56 -56.63 8.97
N MET A 42 4.77 -56.76 8.41
CA MET A 42 5.00 -57.38 7.09
C MET A 42 6.30 -58.20 7.09
N ALA A 43 6.42 -59.13 6.13
CA ALA A 43 7.66 -59.86 5.87
C ALA A 43 8.79 -58.91 5.45
N LEU A 44 10.04 -59.24 5.83
CA LEU A 44 11.21 -58.37 5.73
C LEU A 44 11.43 -57.70 4.34
N PRO A 45 11.30 -58.40 3.19
CA PRO A 45 11.47 -57.77 1.88
C PRO A 45 10.41 -56.71 1.57
N ALA A 46 9.15 -56.98 1.94
CA ALA A 46 8.03 -56.05 1.73
C ALA A 46 8.16 -54.82 2.65
N ARG A 47 8.66 -55.01 3.87
CA ARG A 47 8.96 -53.92 4.80
C ARG A 47 10.02 -52.96 4.25
N ILE A 48 11.15 -53.47 3.75
CA ILE A 48 12.23 -52.65 3.17
C ILE A 48 11.74 -51.83 1.97
N ALA A 49 10.94 -52.45 1.08
CA ALA A 49 10.36 -51.76 -0.06
C ALA A 49 9.41 -50.62 0.37
N SER A 50 8.54 -50.89 1.35
CA SER A 50 7.62 -49.89 1.91
C SER A 50 8.37 -48.75 2.61
N GLU A 51 9.37 -49.04 3.44
CA GLU A 51 10.19 -48.03 4.10
C GLU A 51 10.91 -47.11 3.10
N THR A 52 11.43 -47.70 2.01
CA THR A 52 12.07 -46.97 0.92
C THR A 52 11.07 -46.04 0.22
N HIS A 53 9.86 -46.53 -0.09
CA HIS A 53 8.80 -45.74 -0.69
C HIS A 53 8.38 -44.57 0.22
N LEU A 54 8.13 -44.82 1.50
CA LEU A 54 7.78 -43.78 2.48
C LEU A 54 8.88 -42.74 2.64
N ARG A 55 10.16 -43.14 2.60
CA ARG A 55 11.30 -42.20 2.65
C ARG A 55 11.35 -41.32 1.40
N GLN A 56 11.13 -41.89 0.21
CA GLN A 56 11.08 -41.12 -1.02
C GLN A 56 9.91 -40.13 -1.02
N TYR A 57 8.73 -40.56 -0.56
CA TYR A 57 7.56 -39.71 -0.42
C TYR A 57 7.81 -38.55 0.55
N ALA A 58 8.36 -38.81 1.75
CA ALA A 58 8.72 -37.76 2.72
C ALA A 58 9.69 -36.72 2.13
N ASN A 59 10.70 -37.15 1.37
CA ASN A 59 11.63 -36.23 0.71
C ASN A 59 10.95 -35.39 -0.38
N ARG A 60 10.05 -36.00 -1.17
CA ARG A 60 9.26 -35.28 -2.17
C ARG A 60 8.33 -34.26 -1.53
N LEU A 61 7.69 -34.62 -0.42
CA LEU A 61 6.79 -33.74 0.34
C LEU A 61 7.55 -32.49 0.81
N LYS A 62 8.68 -32.66 1.51
CA LYS A 62 9.53 -31.54 1.96
C LYS A 62 9.92 -30.61 0.81
N LYS A 63 10.46 -31.17 -0.27
CA LYS A 63 10.86 -30.41 -1.45
C LYS A 63 9.68 -29.67 -2.09
N THR A 64 8.51 -30.30 -2.14
CA THR A 64 7.29 -29.69 -2.71
C THR A 64 6.80 -28.54 -1.82
N THR A 65 6.81 -28.72 -0.50
CA THR A 65 6.44 -27.68 0.46
C THR A 65 7.39 -26.48 0.35
N GLU A 66 8.70 -26.71 0.34
CA GLU A 66 9.72 -25.67 0.17
C GLU A 66 9.52 -24.89 -1.14
N ILE A 67 9.32 -25.58 -2.26
CA ILE A 67 9.05 -24.96 -3.57
C ILE A 67 7.75 -24.16 -3.53
N THR A 68 6.71 -24.67 -2.86
CA THR A 68 5.40 -24.00 -2.78
C THR A 68 5.49 -22.74 -1.93
N ILE A 69 6.16 -22.81 -0.78
CA ILE A 69 6.43 -21.64 0.07
C ILE A 69 7.25 -20.60 -0.69
N ALA A 70 8.31 -21.01 -1.39
CA ALA A 70 9.15 -20.10 -2.18
C ALA A 70 8.39 -19.42 -3.34
N ARG A 71 7.26 -19.98 -3.77
CA ARG A 71 6.39 -19.43 -4.82
C ARG A 71 5.24 -18.59 -4.26
N LEU A 72 5.06 -18.50 -2.94
CA LEU A 72 4.05 -17.63 -2.37
C LEU A 72 4.37 -16.18 -2.72
N ASP A 73 3.40 -15.50 -3.30
CA ASP A 73 3.48 -14.10 -3.67
C ASP A 73 2.52 -13.30 -2.80
N ILE A 74 3.09 -12.39 -2.01
CA ILE A 74 2.34 -11.50 -1.12
C ILE A 74 1.31 -10.67 -1.88
N ARG A 75 1.56 -10.32 -3.15
CA ARG A 75 0.62 -9.58 -3.98
C ARG A 75 -0.61 -10.42 -4.31
N ASN A 76 -0.42 -11.67 -4.73
CA ASN A 76 -1.53 -12.58 -5.04
C ASN A 76 -2.39 -12.87 -3.81
N LEU A 77 -1.75 -13.11 -2.67
CA LEU A 77 -2.47 -13.31 -1.40
C LEU A 77 -3.25 -12.06 -0.99
N ALA A 78 -2.63 -10.88 -1.06
CA ALA A 78 -3.29 -9.62 -0.74
C ALA A 78 -4.40 -9.24 -1.74
N GLU A 79 -4.33 -9.71 -2.99
CA GLU A 79 -5.40 -9.54 -3.97
C GLU A 79 -6.59 -10.44 -3.65
N LYS A 80 -6.34 -11.71 -3.31
CA LYS A 80 -7.38 -12.62 -2.83
C LYS A 80 -8.08 -12.06 -1.59
N GLU A 81 -7.31 -11.57 -0.61
CA GLU A 81 -7.87 -10.93 0.59
C GLU A 81 -8.68 -9.66 0.28
N LEU A 82 -8.24 -8.86 -0.69
CA LEU A 82 -9.00 -7.70 -1.13
C LEU A 82 -10.33 -8.13 -1.76
N LEU A 83 -10.30 -9.11 -2.67
CA LEU A 83 -11.48 -9.68 -3.32
C LEU A 83 -12.46 -10.26 -2.30
N ASP A 84 -11.96 -11.00 -1.32
CA ASP A 84 -12.77 -11.55 -0.23
C ASP A 84 -13.41 -10.43 0.60
N ALA A 85 -12.65 -9.36 0.89
CA ALA A 85 -13.15 -8.20 1.63
C ALA A 85 -14.26 -7.44 0.86
N ILE A 86 -14.16 -7.34 -0.47
CA ILE A 86 -15.15 -6.67 -1.34
C ILE A 86 -16.19 -7.61 -1.95
N SER A 87 -16.18 -8.89 -1.58
CA SER A 87 -17.19 -9.85 -2.04
C SER A 87 -18.60 -9.39 -1.65
N GLU A 88 -19.62 -9.85 -2.36
CA GLU A 88 -20.99 -9.55 -1.98
C GLU A 88 -21.30 -10.16 -0.61
N PRO A 89 -21.87 -9.40 0.35
CA PRO A 89 -22.30 -9.94 1.63
C PRO A 89 -23.64 -10.66 1.44
N THR A 90 -23.59 -11.98 1.25
CA THR A 90 -24.76 -12.83 1.03
C THR A 90 -25.77 -12.74 2.17
N GLU A 91 -25.31 -12.46 3.38
CA GLU A 91 -26.14 -12.22 4.55
C GLU A 91 -26.98 -10.93 4.47
N LEU A 92 -26.63 -9.98 3.58
CA LEU A 92 -27.36 -8.71 3.39
C LEU A 92 -28.15 -8.65 2.08
N THR A 93 -27.89 -9.57 1.15
CA THR A 93 -28.42 -9.51 -0.22
C THR A 93 -29.37 -10.63 -0.59
N GLY A 94 -29.59 -11.60 0.29
CA GLY A 94 -30.66 -12.59 0.14
C GLY A 94 -32.03 -11.96 -0.06
N GLU A 95 -32.92 -12.66 -0.77
CA GLU A 95 -34.30 -12.21 -0.98
C GLU A 95 -35.09 -12.27 0.33
N PHE A 96 -35.60 -11.13 0.79
CA PHE A 96 -36.50 -11.08 1.94
C PHE A 96 -37.92 -11.51 1.54
N ARG A 97 -38.37 -12.62 2.12
CA ARG A 97 -39.72 -13.16 1.92
C ARG A 97 -40.64 -12.78 3.07
N GLU A 98 -40.09 -12.68 4.28
CA GLU A 98 -40.82 -12.38 5.51
C GLU A 98 -40.13 -11.26 6.33
N GLU A 99 -40.84 -10.68 7.31
CA GLU A 99 -40.26 -9.68 8.22
C GLU A 99 -39.20 -10.29 9.16
N SER A 100 -39.32 -11.58 9.46
CA SER A 100 -38.35 -12.38 10.21
C SER A 100 -36.96 -12.36 9.55
N ASP A 101 -36.89 -12.39 8.22
CA ASP A 101 -35.64 -12.32 7.45
C ASP A 101 -34.90 -11.01 7.74
N TYR A 102 -35.59 -9.87 7.63
CA TYR A 102 -35.01 -8.56 7.89
C TYR A 102 -34.53 -8.41 9.35
N THR A 103 -35.29 -8.96 10.29
CA THR A 103 -34.95 -8.93 11.72
C THR A 103 -33.72 -9.81 12.03
N SER A 104 -33.63 -10.99 11.40
CA SER A 104 -32.48 -11.89 11.51
C SER A 104 -31.21 -11.23 10.99
N VAL A 105 -31.30 -10.55 9.84
CA VAL A 105 -30.17 -9.80 9.25
C VAL A 105 -29.72 -8.66 10.18
N ILE A 106 -30.65 -7.90 10.74
CA ILE A 106 -30.34 -6.85 11.72
C ILE A 106 -29.60 -7.44 12.95
N SER A 107 -30.06 -8.56 13.49
CA SER A 107 -29.38 -9.22 14.62
C SER A 107 -27.95 -9.67 14.27
N HIS A 108 -27.71 -10.11 13.03
CA HIS A 108 -26.36 -10.42 12.55
C HIS A 108 -25.47 -9.17 12.47
N ILE A 109 -26.03 -8.04 12.03
CA ILE A 109 -25.31 -6.76 12.00
C ILE A 109 -24.93 -6.32 13.42
N GLU A 110 -25.85 -6.43 14.39
CA GLU A 110 -25.60 -6.11 15.80
C GLU A 110 -24.48 -6.97 16.40
N LYS A 111 -24.49 -8.29 16.13
CA LYS A 111 -23.46 -9.23 16.61
C LYS A 111 -22.10 -9.04 15.92
N GLY A 112 -22.07 -8.46 14.72
CA GLY A 112 -20.88 -8.26 13.90
C GLY A 112 -20.00 -7.05 14.26
N ILE A 113 -20.35 -6.27 15.29
CA ILE A 113 -19.61 -5.07 15.72
C ILE A 113 -18.41 -5.45 16.61
N ALA A 114 -17.53 -6.34 16.13
CA ALA A 114 -16.28 -6.71 16.79
C ALA A 114 -15.03 -6.15 16.06
N ASN A 115 -14.02 -5.77 16.83
CA ASN A 115 -13.04 -4.69 16.58
C ASN A 115 -11.73 -5.08 15.84
N ASP A 116 -11.66 -6.15 15.04
CA ASP A 116 -10.43 -6.40 14.26
C ASP A 116 -10.37 -5.51 12.99
N THR A 117 -9.17 -5.18 12.54
CA THR A 117 -8.96 -4.29 11.40
C THR A 117 -9.34 -4.94 10.06
N ARG A 118 -9.24 -6.28 9.93
CA ARG A 118 -9.80 -7.03 8.79
C ARG A 118 -11.33 -6.92 8.79
N THR A 119 -11.93 -7.12 9.97
CA THR A 119 -13.36 -6.93 10.21
C THR A 119 -13.81 -5.51 9.90
N ARG A 120 -12.97 -4.49 10.16
CA ARG A 120 -13.28 -3.10 9.85
C ARG A 120 -13.47 -2.85 8.36
N GLN A 121 -12.58 -3.33 7.49
CA GLN A 121 -12.74 -3.11 6.04
C GLN A 121 -13.95 -3.84 5.48
N ARG A 122 -14.15 -5.08 5.91
CA ARG A 122 -15.35 -5.85 5.56
C ARG A 122 -16.62 -5.13 6.04
N ASN A 123 -16.62 -4.54 7.23
CA ASN A 123 -17.75 -3.78 7.76
C ASN A 123 -18.00 -2.48 6.97
N LEU A 124 -16.94 -1.77 6.58
CA LEU A 124 -17.06 -0.61 5.68
C LEU A 124 -17.66 -1.03 4.34
N TRP A 125 -17.31 -2.19 3.81
CA TRP A 125 -17.90 -2.70 2.58
C TRP A 125 -19.38 -3.09 2.78
N LYS A 126 -19.70 -3.85 3.83
CA LYS A 126 -21.08 -4.24 4.21
C LYS A 126 -22.03 -3.04 4.34
N GLU A 127 -21.57 -1.94 4.93
CA GLU A 127 -22.39 -0.73 5.09
C GLU A 127 -22.89 -0.16 3.74
N THR A 128 -22.18 -0.41 2.65
CA THR A 128 -22.61 0.00 1.29
C THR A 128 -23.79 -0.80 0.73
N TYR A 129 -24.14 -1.93 1.37
CA TYR A 129 -25.28 -2.79 1.03
C TYR A 129 -26.52 -2.53 1.91
N PHE A 130 -26.40 -1.69 2.95
CA PHE A 130 -27.55 -1.35 3.81
C PHE A 130 -28.67 -0.66 3.04
N TRP A 131 -28.34 0.15 2.02
CA TRP A 131 -29.36 0.80 1.21
C TRP A 131 -30.17 -0.18 0.34
N PRO A 132 -29.55 -1.05 -0.48
CA PRO A 132 -30.29 -2.13 -1.17
C PRO A 132 -31.16 -2.97 -0.23
N MET A 133 -30.64 -3.33 0.94
CA MET A 133 -31.36 -4.05 1.99
C MET A 133 -32.61 -3.29 2.47
N ILE A 134 -32.47 -1.99 2.74
CA ILE A 134 -33.60 -1.10 3.09
C ILE A 134 -34.62 -1.02 1.95
N GLN A 135 -34.16 -0.94 0.70
CA GLN A 135 -35.05 -0.89 -0.47
C GLN A 135 -35.86 -2.18 -0.63
N GLN A 136 -35.27 -3.35 -0.38
CA GLN A 136 -36.01 -4.61 -0.37
C GLN A 136 -37.10 -4.59 0.70
N ARG A 137 -36.76 -4.24 1.95
CA ARG A 137 -37.76 -4.14 3.04
C ARG A 137 -38.84 -3.11 2.74
N ALA A 138 -38.49 -1.96 2.18
CA ALA A 138 -39.43 -0.90 1.82
C ALA A 138 -40.48 -1.37 0.81
N LYS A 139 -40.10 -2.22 -0.17
CA LYS A 139 -41.05 -2.80 -1.13
C LYS A 139 -42.07 -3.72 -0.45
N MET A 140 -41.66 -4.45 0.59
CA MET A 140 -42.55 -5.35 1.35
C MET A 140 -43.56 -4.62 2.22
N ILE A 141 -43.25 -3.41 2.70
CA ILE A 141 -44.16 -2.62 3.55
C ILE A 141 -45.42 -2.18 2.77
N GLY A 142 -45.34 -2.05 1.44
CA GLY A 142 -46.47 -1.62 0.60
C GLY A 142 -46.75 -0.11 0.68
N GLN A 143 -47.84 0.35 0.05
CA GLN A 143 -48.20 1.78 0.03
C GLN A 143 -48.60 2.27 1.43
N LEU A 144 -47.99 3.38 1.87
CA LEU A 144 -48.35 4.03 3.13
C LEU A 144 -49.57 4.93 2.93
N PRO A 145 -50.47 5.03 3.93
CA PRO A 145 -51.58 5.97 3.89
C PRO A 145 -51.06 7.41 3.78
N VAL A 146 -51.68 8.20 2.90
CA VAL A 146 -51.30 9.61 2.67
C VAL A 146 -51.57 10.40 3.95
N PRO A 147 -50.55 10.99 4.59
CA PRO A 147 -50.75 11.72 5.83
C PRO A 147 -51.52 13.02 5.57
N PRO A 148 -52.49 13.41 6.42
CA PRO A 148 -53.16 14.69 6.29
C PRO A 148 -52.19 15.84 6.61
N GLY A 149 -51.95 16.72 5.63
CA GLY A 149 -51.24 18.00 5.79
C GLY A 149 -49.83 18.11 5.18
N ARG A 150 -49.23 19.31 5.27
CA ARG A 150 -47.93 19.73 4.71
C ARG A 150 -46.68 19.08 5.36
N LYS A 151 -46.81 17.92 6.03
CA LYS A 151 -45.65 17.24 6.63
C LYS A 151 -44.87 16.52 5.53
N THR A 152 -43.54 16.67 5.53
CA THR A 152 -42.62 15.95 4.64
C THR A 152 -42.92 14.45 4.70
N LEU A 153 -43.32 13.85 3.58
CA LEU A 153 -43.69 12.44 3.49
C LEU A 153 -42.61 11.54 4.13
N ILE A 154 -43.03 10.70 5.08
CA ILE A 154 -42.22 9.57 5.54
C ILE A 154 -42.40 8.48 4.47
N THR A 155 -41.31 8.10 3.83
CA THR A 155 -41.29 7.03 2.82
C THR A 155 -41.13 5.67 3.50
N GLN A 156 -41.54 4.60 2.83
CA GLN A 156 -41.35 3.21 3.28
C GLN A 156 -39.88 2.93 3.60
N GLU A 157 -38.96 3.47 2.81
CA GLU A 157 -37.51 3.39 3.02
C GLU A 157 -37.09 3.97 4.37
N LYS A 158 -37.71 5.06 4.85
CA LYS A 158 -37.41 5.65 6.16
C LYS A 158 -37.95 4.81 7.32
N ILE A 159 -39.08 4.12 7.12
CA ILE A 159 -39.63 3.20 8.11
C ILE A 159 -38.72 1.98 8.24
N ALA A 160 -38.33 1.38 7.11
CA ALA A 160 -37.36 0.28 7.08
C ALA A 160 -36.03 0.71 7.72
N ALA A 161 -35.48 1.87 7.33
CA ALA A 161 -34.25 2.40 7.90
C ALA A 161 -34.32 2.63 9.42
N LYS A 162 -35.49 2.96 9.98
CA LYS A 162 -35.66 3.22 11.43
C LYS A 162 -35.27 2.01 12.27
N GLN A 163 -35.66 0.79 11.87
CA GLN A 163 -35.33 -0.44 12.58
C GLN A 163 -33.81 -0.66 12.61
N LEU A 164 -33.15 -0.49 11.45
CA LEU A 164 -31.69 -0.62 11.34
C LEU A 164 -30.93 0.46 12.13
N VAL A 165 -31.38 1.72 12.07
CA VAL A 165 -30.80 2.84 12.84
C VAL A 165 -30.87 2.55 14.35
N TYR A 166 -32.02 2.07 14.82
CA TYR A 166 -32.22 1.70 16.23
C TYR A 166 -31.29 0.56 16.66
N ALA A 167 -31.22 -0.51 15.87
CA ALA A 167 -30.37 -1.67 16.11
C ALA A 167 -28.88 -1.33 16.23
N MET A 168 -28.40 -0.39 15.41
CA MET A 168 -27.03 0.10 15.48
C MET A 168 -26.78 1.10 16.62
N GLY A 169 -27.76 1.31 17.52
CA GLY A 169 -27.65 2.23 18.64
C GLY A 169 -27.61 3.70 18.22
N TYR A 170 -28.02 4.02 16.99
CA TYR A 170 -28.13 5.39 16.52
C TYR A 170 -29.48 5.95 16.97
N GLY A 171 -29.48 7.17 17.53
CA GLY A 171 -30.69 7.77 18.10
C GLY A 171 -31.89 7.77 17.15
N THR A 172 -33.10 7.63 17.70
CA THR A 172 -34.34 7.40 16.91
C THR A 172 -35.03 8.67 16.43
N CYS A 173 -34.40 9.85 16.60
CA CYS A 173 -35.01 11.09 16.15
C CYS A 173 -35.09 11.15 14.62
N ARG A 174 -36.09 11.88 14.12
CA ARG A 174 -36.40 11.96 12.69
C ARG A 174 -35.19 12.38 11.86
N ASP A 175 -34.46 13.39 12.32
CA ASP A 175 -33.30 13.91 11.58
C ASP A 175 -32.17 12.90 11.48
N THR A 176 -31.95 12.10 12.53
CA THR A 176 -30.96 11.03 12.52
C THR A 176 -31.30 9.97 11.49
N ILE A 177 -32.57 9.53 11.44
CA ILE A 177 -33.03 8.57 10.43
C ILE A 177 -32.78 9.13 9.03
N PHE A 178 -33.19 10.37 8.76
CA PHE A 178 -33.03 10.99 7.44
C PHE A 178 -31.56 11.08 7.00
N LYS A 179 -30.67 11.48 7.92
CA LYS A 179 -29.23 11.60 7.62
C LYS A 179 -28.62 10.23 7.32
N TRP A 180 -28.93 9.21 8.12
CA TRP A 180 -28.45 7.85 7.90
C TRP A 180 -28.96 7.25 6.59
N THR A 181 -30.25 7.37 6.31
CA THR A 181 -30.84 6.91 5.05
C THR A 181 -30.15 7.56 3.85
N SER A 182 -29.94 8.87 3.89
CA SER A 182 -29.27 9.60 2.80
C SER A 182 -27.80 9.22 2.65
N TYR A 183 -27.11 8.97 3.75
CA TYR A 183 -25.71 8.56 3.74
C TYR A 183 -25.53 7.14 3.19
N TRP A 184 -26.35 6.16 3.59
CA TRP A 184 -26.27 4.80 3.03
C TRP A 184 -26.63 4.76 1.55
N LYS A 185 -27.60 5.59 1.12
CA LYS A 185 -27.89 5.78 -0.30
C LYS A 185 -26.66 6.25 -1.07
N LEU A 186 -25.98 7.30 -0.58
CA LEU A 186 -24.73 7.80 -1.17
C LEU A 186 -23.66 6.70 -1.27
N LEU A 187 -23.44 5.93 -0.19
CA LEU A 187 -22.45 4.85 -0.20
C LEU A 187 -22.78 3.76 -1.22
N SER A 188 -24.06 3.40 -1.36
CA SER A 188 -24.50 2.44 -2.37
C SER A 188 -24.31 2.97 -3.78
N GLU A 189 -24.61 4.24 -4.04
CA GLU A 189 -24.42 4.87 -5.35
C GLU A 189 -22.93 4.91 -5.74
N LEU A 190 -22.05 5.23 -4.79
CA LEU A 190 -20.60 5.15 -4.99
C LEU A 190 -20.13 3.73 -5.30
N ARG A 191 -20.71 2.72 -4.64
CA ARG A 191 -20.39 1.31 -4.90
C ARG A 191 -20.79 0.92 -6.32
N PHE A 192 -22.01 1.26 -6.73
CA PHE A 192 -22.49 1.01 -8.09
C PHE A 192 -21.64 1.71 -9.15
N ALA A 193 -21.11 2.89 -8.84
CA ALA A 193 -20.18 3.62 -9.71
C ALA A 193 -18.72 3.09 -9.67
N GLY A 194 -18.44 2.02 -8.91
CA GLY A 194 -17.11 1.40 -8.85
C GLY A 194 -16.07 2.17 -8.03
N ALA A 195 -16.48 3.06 -7.11
CA ALA A 195 -15.58 3.84 -6.26
C ALA A 195 -15.00 3.03 -5.08
N ILE A 196 -14.46 1.84 -5.36
CA ILE A 196 -14.06 0.83 -4.37
C ILE A 196 -13.00 1.36 -3.41
N ALA A 197 -11.90 1.93 -3.91
CA ALA A 197 -10.81 2.41 -3.08
C ALA A 197 -11.25 3.54 -2.13
N LEU A 198 -12.11 4.44 -2.62
CA LEU A 198 -12.69 5.52 -1.82
C LEU A 198 -13.56 4.95 -0.70
N LEU A 199 -14.39 3.96 -1.00
CA LEU A 199 -15.26 3.31 -0.02
C LEU A 199 -14.48 2.52 1.04
N LEU A 200 -13.48 1.73 0.64
CA LEU A 200 -12.67 0.95 1.58
C LEU A 200 -11.83 1.86 2.48
N TYR A 201 -11.19 2.88 1.92
CA TYR A 201 -10.22 3.67 2.68
C TYR A 201 -10.82 4.92 3.34
N ARG A 202 -12.16 5.08 3.33
CA ARG A 202 -12.86 6.19 3.98
C ARG A 202 -12.57 6.26 5.48
N SER A 203 -12.54 7.47 6.01
CA SER A 203 -12.24 7.75 7.42
C SER A 203 -13.47 8.19 8.22
N SER A 204 -13.30 8.40 9.52
CA SER A 204 -14.31 9.03 10.38
C SER A 204 -14.67 10.44 9.91
N GLU A 205 -13.69 11.19 9.42
CA GLU A 205 -13.86 12.54 8.92
C GLU A 205 -14.67 12.53 7.62
N PHE A 206 -14.41 11.57 6.72
CA PHE A 206 -15.24 11.34 5.54
C PHE A 206 -16.70 11.14 5.93
N LYS A 207 -16.97 10.21 6.85
CA LYS A 207 -18.33 9.96 7.35
C LYS A 207 -18.94 11.24 7.91
N THR A 208 -18.23 11.94 8.80
CA THR A 208 -18.73 13.15 9.46
C THR A 208 -19.10 14.27 8.47
N HIS A 209 -18.27 14.45 7.44
CA HIS A 209 -18.49 15.45 6.41
C HIS A 209 -19.70 15.08 5.53
N PHE A 210 -19.68 13.89 4.93
CA PHE A 210 -20.72 13.48 3.99
C PHE A 210 -22.04 13.12 4.67
N PHE A 211 -22.08 13.00 6.01
CA PHE A 211 -23.34 12.99 6.76
C PHE A 211 -24.13 14.31 6.65
N ARG A 212 -23.43 15.42 6.39
CA ARG A 212 -24.03 16.76 6.19
C ARG A 212 -24.23 17.08 4.71
N TYR A 213 -23.44 16.47 3.82
CA TYR A 213 -23.39 16.77 2.39
C TYR A 213 -23.68 15.54 1.52
N THR A 214 -24.74 14.79 1.82
CA THR A 214 -25.06 13.53 1.14
C THR A 214 -25.44 13.66 -0.34
N LYS A 215 -25.63 14.89 -0.85
CA LYS A 215 -26.00 15.17 -2.25
C LYS A 215 -24.78 15.36 -3.18
N GLU A 216 -23.57 15.29 -2.64
CA GLU A 216 -22.33 15.57 -3.38
C GLU A 216 -21.74 14.35 -4.10
N LEU A 217 -22.58 13.44 -4.60
CA LEU A 217 -22.12 12.25 -5.34
C LEU A 217 -21.18 12.63 -6.49
N GLY A 218 -21.51 13.66 -7.26
CA GLY A 218 -20.68 14.12 -8.38
C GLY A 218 -19.27 14.54 -7.97
N VAL A 219 -19.14 15.22 -6.81
CA VAL A 219 -17.84 15.63 -6.26
C VAL A 219 -17.02 14.41 -5.87
N LEU A 220 -17.65 13.43 -5.21
CA LEU A 220 -16.98 12.20 -4.79
C LEU A 220 -16.52 11.33 -5.97
N LEU A 221 -17.32 11.27 -7.04
CA LEU A 221 -16.93 10.58 -8.26
C LEU A 221 -15.77 11.29 -8.97
N ALA A 222 -15.78 12.63 -9.01
CA ALA A 222 -14.65 13.40 -9.51
C ALA A 222 -13.37 13.15 -8.69
N TRP A 223 -13.49 13.10 -7.36
CA TRP A 223 -12.37 12.72 -6.48
C TRP A 223 -11.89 11.30 -6.75
N ASN A 224 -12.79 10.33 -6.89
CA ASN A 224 -12.42 8.96 -7.21
C ASN A 224 -11.58 8.89 -8.51
N ASN A 225 -11.95 9.65 -9.53
CA ASN A 225 -11.18 9.70 -10.78
C ASN A 225 -9.74 10.22 -10.59
N VAL A 226 -9.54 11.17 -9.68
CA VAL A 226 -8.21 11.73 -9.37
C VAL A 226 -7.41 10.81 -8.44
N PHE A 227 -8.03 10.28 -7.39
CA PHE A 227 -7.34 9.60 -6.30
C PHE A 227 -7.24 8.08 -6.44
N ASN A 228 -8.08 7.44 -7.25
CA ASN A 228 -8.08 5.98 -7.37
C ASN A 228 -6.71 5.47 -7.83
N PHE A 229 -6.14 6.07 -8.89
CA PHE A 229 -4.82 5.65 -9.38
C PHE A 229 -3.70 5.81 -8.33
N PRO A 230 -3.50 6.99 -7.70
CA PRO A 230 -2.55 7.14 -6.61
C PRO A 230 -2.73 6.12 -5.48
N LEU A 231 -3.97 5.82 -5.09
CA LEU A 231 -4.27 4.85 -4.04
C LEU A 231 -3.90 3.42 -4.42
N GLN A 232 -4.13 3.02 -5.67
CA GLN A 232 -3.69 1.72 -6.18
C GLN A 232 -2.17 1.61 -6.20
N GLN A 233 -1.47 2.65 -6.66
CA GLN A 233 0.00 2.68 -6.64
C GLN A 233 0.56 2.61 -5.22
N LEU A 234 -0.07 3.30 -4.27
CA LEU A 234 0.33 3.20 -2.87
C LEU A 234 0.10 1.80 -2.30
N ARG A 235 -1.02 1.15 -2.65
CA ARG A 235 -1.26 -0.23 -2.25
C ARG A 235 -0.15 -1.14 -2.76
N VAL A 236 0.18 -1.09 -4.05
CA VAL A 236 1.25 -1.91 -4.64
C VAL A 236 2.59 -1.68 -3.95
N ARG A 237 2.96 -0.42 -3.67
CA ARG A 237 4.18 -0.09 -2.90
C ARG A 237 4.18 -0.71 -1.51
N VAL A 238 3.08 -0.59 -0.77
CA VAL A 238 2.98 -1.15 0.58
C VAL A 238 3.13 -2.68 0.54
N LEU A 239 2.51 -3.34 -0.43
CA LEU A 239 2.65 -4.80 -0.60
C LEU A 239 4.09 -5.20 -0.91
N ALA A 240 4.79 -4.44 -1.76
CA ALA A 240 6.21 -4.66 -2.05
C ALA A 240 7.07 -4.51 -0.78
N GLU A 241 6.89 -3.43 -0.01
CA GLU A 241 7.60 -3.21 1.25
C GLU A 241 7.34 -4.34 2.27
N GLU A 242 6.09 -4.82 2.40
CA GLU A 242 5.77 -5.95 3.28
C GLU A 242 6.35 -7.28 2.78
N GLY A 243 6.54 -7.43 1.47
CA GLY A 243 7.32 -8.51 0.86
C GLY A 243 8.84 -8.36 0.99
N GLY A 244 9.33 -7.25 1.54
CA GLY A 244 10.76 -6.96 1.68
C GLY A 244 11.40 -6.32 0.44
N ASP A 245 10.62 -5.95 -0.57
CA ASP A 245 11.12 -5.25 -1.76
C ASP A 245 11.05 -3.72 -1.57
N PHE A 246 12.21 -3.13 -1.30
CA PHE A 246 12.42 -1.68 -1.20
C PHE A 246 13.05 -1.06 -2.45
N SER A 247 13.21 -1.83 -3.53
CA SER A 247 13.87 -1.38 -4.76
C SER A 247 13.11 -0.26 -5.48
N GLY A 248 11.80 -0.16 -5.25
CA GLY A 248 10.94 0.81 -5.94
C GLY A 248 10.55 0.39 -7.35
N LYS A 249 10.95 -0.78 -7.84
CA LYS A 249 10.57 -1.29 -9.17
C LYS A 249 9.06 -1.27 -9.42
N CYS A 250 8.28 -1.55 -8.37
CA CYS A 250 6.83 -1.49 -8.41
C CYS A 250 6.25 -0.12 -8.82
N ASP A 251 6.98 0.99 -8.59
CA ASP A 251 6.56 2.33 -9.01
C ASP A 251 6.55 2.50 -10.54
N ILE A 252 7.24 1.64 -11.29
CA ILE A 252 7.40 1.75 -12.74
C ILE A 252 6.90 0.53 -13.51
N GLU A 253 6.35 -0.47 -12.83
CA GLU A 253 5.64 -1.57 -13.47
C GLU A 253 4.34 -1.09 -14.14
N ASP A 254 3.74 0.00 -13.64
CA ASP A 254 2.58 0.60 -14.30
C ASP A 254 3.00 1.26 -15.62
N LYS A 255 2.39 0.78 -16.71
CA LYS A 255 2.63 1.24 -18.08
C LYS A 255 2.52 2.75 -18.24
N ARG A 256 1.60 3.42 -17.51
CA ARG A 256 1.41 4.88 -17.57
C ARG A 256 2.63 5.62 -17.03
N ILE A 257 3.32 5.07 -16.04
CA ILE A 257 4.52 5.66 -15.46
C ILE A 257 5.72 5.30 -16.33
N PHE A 258 5.85 4.02 -16.71
CA PHE A 258 6.96 3.52 -17.52
C PHE A 258 7.14 4.30 -18.84
N GLU A 259 6.05 4.48 -19.60
CA GLU A 259 6.08 5.20 -20.88
C GLU A 259 6.53 6.66 -20.73
N ARG A 260 6.28 7.29 -19.58
CA ARG A 260 6.60 8.70 -19.32
C ARG A 260 8.03 8.91 -18.87
N LEU A 261 8.60 7.97 -18.13
CA LEU A 261 9.99 8.05 -17.67
C LEU A 261 10.99 7.94 -18.81
N ARG A 262 10.60 7.33 -19.94
CA ARG A 262 11.47 7.06 -21.11
C ARG A 262 12.79 6.37 -20.72
N THR A 263 12.78 5.63 -19.60
CA THR A 263 13.91 4.85 -19.13
C THR A 263 14.07 3.60 -19.98
N THR A 264 15.29 3.30 -20.41
CA THR A 264 15.59 2.19 -21.32
C THR A 264 15.38 0.81 -20.69
N TYR A 265 15.40 0.68 -19.35
CA TYR A 265 15.20 -0.59 -18.64
C TYR A 265 14.50 -0.39 -17.28
N SER A 266 13.46 -1.18 -16.99
CA SER A 266 12.82 -1.23 -15.66
C SER A 266 13.73 -1.79 -14.57
N GLY A 267 14.75 -2.57 -14.94
CA GLY A 267 15.75 -3.12 -14.01
C GLY A 267 16.71 -2.09 -13.43
N ALA A 268 16.76 -0.87 -13.97
CA ALA A 268 17.69 0.18 -13.56
C ALA A 268 17.22 1.03 -12.37
N LEU A 269 15.93 0.95 -11.99
CA LEU A 269 15.41 1.69 -10.84
C LEU A 269 15.79 1.00 -9.54
N ALA A 270 16.43 1.73 -8.64
CA ALA A 270 16.74 1.25 -7.30
C ALA A 270 16.57 2.40 -6.31
N ASN A 271 15.62 2.31 -5.39
CA ASN A 271 15.35 3.31 -4.33
C ASN A 271 16.12 3.05 -3.03
N ASN A 272 16.70 1.85 -2.88
CA ASN A 272 17.43 1.42 -1.69
C ASN A 272 18.93 1.25 -1.96
N LEU A 273 19.43 1.68 -3.11
CA LEU A 273 20.82 1.43 -3.52
C LEU A 273 21.74 2.60 -3.18
N SER A 274 22.83 2.28 -2.48
CA SER A 274 23.95 3.17 -2.18
C SER A 274 25.20 2.31 -2.09
N LEU A 275 25.77 1.97 -3.24
CA LEU A 275 26.87 1.01 -3.35
C LEU A 275 28.06 1.68 -4.05
N TRP A 276 29.26 1.32 -3.62
CA TRP A 276 30.47 1.58 -4.41
C TRP A 276 30.36 0.94 -5.78
N ASN A 277 31.00 1.56 -6.77
CA ASN A 277 31.13 0.91 -8.06
C ASN A 277 31.88 -0.42 -7.88
N SER A 278 31.66 -1.38 -8.79
CA SER A 278 32.29 -2.71 -8.74
C SER A 278 33.83 -2.71 -8.85
N ASP A 279 34.41 -1.54 -9.01
CA ASP A 279 35.85 -1.32 -9.02
C ASP A 279 36.29 -1.04 -7.58
N GLU A 280 36.84 -2.05 -6.90
CA GLU A 280 37.33 -1.94 -5.52
C GLU A 280 38.40 -0.85 -5.36
N THR A 281 39.07 -0.45 -6.45
CA THR A 281 40.15 0.54 -6.40
C THR A 281 39.69 1.93 -5.94
N GLU A 282 38.49 2.38 -6.34
CA GLU A 282 37.94 3.68 -5.90
C GLU A 282 37.60 3.67 -4.42
N TYR A 283 37.09 2.54 -3.92
CA TYR A 283 36.78 2.37 -2.51
C TYR A 283 38.06 2.38 -1.69
N GLU A 284 39.03 1.53 -2.03
CA GLU A 284 40.32 1.47 -1.32
C GLU A 284 41.07 2.81 -1.33
N ALA A 285 41.07 3.52 -2.47
CA ALA A 285 41.65 4.86 -2.56
C ALA A 285 40.93 5.86 -1.64
N PHE A 286 39.60 5.80 -1.58
CA PHE A 286 38.83 6.63 -0.64
C PHE A 286 39.20 6.33 0.82
N LEU A 287 39.37 5.05 1.18
CA LEU A 287 39.75 4.63 2.53
C LEU A 287 41.16 5.08 2.91
N ALA A 288 42.09 5.08 1.95
CA ALA A 288 43.46 5.55 2.16
C ALA A 288 43.53 7.07 2.39
N ASP A 289 42.71 7.83 1.67
CA ASP A 289 42.73 9.29 1.71
C ASP A 289 41.90 9.88 2.87
N HIS A 290 40.91 9.14 3.39
CA HIS A 290 39.93 9.68 4.34
C HIS A 290 39.59 8.72 5.47
N SER A 291 39.64 9.22 6.70
CA SER A 291 39.07 8.55 7.88
C SER A 291 37.77 9.24 8.30
N VAL A 292 36.61 8.63 8.02
CA VAL A 292 35.32 9.20 8.44
C VAL A 292 34.53 8.23 9.32
N THR A 293 34.08 8.73 10.47
CA THR A 293 33.25 7.99 11.41
C THR A 293 31.83 7.86 10.88
N ALA A 294 31.27 6.65 10.92
CA ALA A 294 29.89 6.42 10.54
C ALA A 294 28.92 7.11 11.51
N THR A 295 27.87 7.72 10.97
CA THR A 295 26.81 8.40 11.73
C THR A 295 25.58 7.51 11.94
N SER A 296 25.50 6.38 11.24
CA SER A 296 24.41 5.41 11.32
C SER A 296 24.92 3.98 11.20
N GLY A 297 24.27 3.06 11.92
CA GLY A 297 24.48 1.62 11.76
C GLY A 297 23.25 0.88 11.27
N LYS A 298 22.39 1.56 10.50
CA LYS A 298 21.14 1.01 9.98
C LYS A 298 21.21 0.86 8.47
N SER A 299 20.83 -0.32 7.99
CA SER A 299 20.69 -0.58 6.55
C SER A 299 19.66 0.33 5.88
N ASN A 300 19.73 0.41 4.56
CA ASN A 300 18.78 1.17 3.75
C ASN A 300 17.35 0.67 3.92
N ASP A 301 17.13 -0.64 3.94
CA ASP A 301 15.81 -1.24 4.14
C ASP A 301 15.25 -0.93 5.54
N HIS A 302 16.09 -0.95 6.57
CA HIS A 302 15.69 -0.54 7.91
C HIS A 302 15.25 0.92 7.92
N LEU A 303 15.99 1.81 7.26
CA LEU A 303 15.67 3.23 7.18
C LEU A 303 14.38 3.48 6.41
N LEU A 304 14.17 2.79 5.27
CA LEU A 304 12.96 2.93 4.47
C LEU A 304 11.72 2.42 5.22
N ARG A 305 11.86 1.38 6.05
CA ARG A 305 10.78 0.85 6.88
C ARG A 305 10.47 1.74 8.10
N TYR A 306 11.49 2.19 8.83
CA TYR A 306 11.32 2.80 10.15
C TYR A 306 11.58 4.31 10.21
N GLY A 307 12.16 4.89 9.15
CA GLY A 307 12.56 6.29 9.09
C GLY A 307 13.83 6.61 9.88
N ILE A 308 14.24 7.88 9.81
CA ILE A 308 15.42 8.39 10.52
C ILE A 308 15.21 8.25 12.03
N LYS A 309 16.18 7.64 12.72
CA LYS A 309 16.13 7.37 14.17
C LYS A 309 14.89 6.56 14.62
N GLY A 310 14.27 5.79 13.72
CA GLY A 310 13.08 4.98 14.02
C GLY A 310 11.79 5.78 14.21
N LYS A 311 11.78 7.06 13.83
CA LYS A 311 10.58 7.92 13.93
C LYS A 311 9.60 7.63 12.79
N LEU A 312 8.79 6.59 12.95
CA LEU A 312 7.78 6.15 11.97
C LEU A 312 6.83 7.25 11.52
N ALA A 313 6.39 8.13 12.41
CA ALA A 313 5.48 9.22 12.07
C ALA A 313 6.09 10.21 11.07
N SER A 314 7.41 10.42 11.14
CA SER A 314 8.18 11.28 10.26
C SER A 314 8.71 10.55 9.02
N ASN A 315 8.43 9.25 8.88
CA ASN A 315 8.75 8.50 7.68
C ASN A 315 7.63 8.66 6.64
N LYS A 316 7.90 9.40 5.57
CA LYS A 316 6.96 9.64 4.47
C LYS A 316 7.36 8.94 3.17
N SER A 317 8.42 8.14 3.16
CA SER A 317 9.01 7.54 1.96
C SER A 317 8.00 6.78 1.09
N VAL A 318 7.16 5.94 1.71
CA VAL A 318 6.13 5.13 1.03
C VAL A 318 5.05 5.98 0.34
N TYR A 319 4.86 7.22 0.81
CA TYR A 319 3.85 8.16 0.27
C TYR A 319 4.40 9.03 -0.86
N VAL A 320 5.71 9.02 -1.10
CA VAL A 320 6.30 9.72 -2.25
C VAL A 320 6.12 8.86 -3.49
N TRP A 321 5.59 9.45 -4.56
CA TRP A 321 5.22 8.71 -5.77
C TRP A 321 5.52 9.49 -7.04
N ILE A 322 5.53 8.78 -8.17
CA ILE A 322 5.67 9.36 -9.50
C ILE A 322 4.27 9.64 -10.02
N MET A 323 3.89 10.92 -10.02
CA MET A 323 2.58 11.38 -10.44
C MET A 323 2.59 11.71 -11.94
N PRO A 324 1.92 10.92 -12.79
CA PRO A 324 1.73 11.29 -14.18
C PRO A 324 0.71 12.43 -14.29
N TYR A 325 0.95 13.38 -15.18
CA TYR A 325 -0.01 14.41 -15.55
C TYR A 325 0.15 14.81 -17.02
N GLU A 326 -0.87 15.47 -17.58
CA GLU A 326 -0.79 16.07 -18.90
C GLU A 326 -0.48 17.57 -18.76
N GLY A 327 0.46 18.10 -19.56
CA GLY A 327 0.83 19.51 -19.57
C GLY A 327 1.94 19.82 -20.57
N ASP A 328 2.21 21.10 -20.79
CA ASP A 328 3.25 21.52 -21.73
C ASP A 328 4.66 21.35 -21.15
N SER A 329 5.46 20.49 -21.79
CA SER A 329 6.81 20.17 -21.29
C SER A 329 7.81 21.33 -21.30
N GLY A 330 7.49 22.46 -21.96
CA GLY A 330 8.37 23.62 -22.12
C GLY A 330 9.69 23.34 -22.87
N LYS A 331 9.92 22.09 -23.32
CA LYS A 331 11.11 21.69 -24.10
C LYS A 331 10.87 22.01 -25.57
N ARG A 332 11.89 22.58 -26.25
CA ARG A 332 11.83 22.92 -27.68
C ARG A 332 11.44 21.68 -28.50
N VAL A 333 10.51 21.89 -29.42
CA VAL A 333 10.08 20.94 -30.43
C VAL A 333 11.27 20.66 -31.36
N ILE A 334 11.75 19.41 -31.43
CA ILE A 334 12.64 18.98 -32.51
C ILE A 334 11.73 18.35 -33.58
N GLY A 335 11.45 19.09 -34.66
CA GLY A 335 10.59 18.66 -35.77
C GLY A 335 9.12 19.09 -35.65
N THR A 336 8.22 18.44 -36.39
CA THR A 336 6.76 18.69 -36.41
C THR A 336 5.97 17.94 -35.34
N LYS A 337 6.64 17.18 -34.46
CA LYS A 337 5.97 16.42 -33.39
C LYS A 337 5.79 17.30 -32.16
N PRO A 338 4.56 17.53 -31.66
CA PRO A 338 4.32 18.39 -30.50
C PRO A 338 5.16 17.97 -29.29
N ALA A 339 5.57 18.95 -28.49
CA ALA A 339 6.25 18.73 -27.22
C ALA A 339 5.41 17.75 -26.37
N SER A 340 6.07 16.79 -25.72
CA SER A 340 5.40 15.72 -24.96
C SER A 340 4.41 16.32 -23.96
N THR A 341 3.09 16.10 -24.17
CA THR A 341 2.06 16.47 -23.18
C THR A 341 2.12 15.58 -21.96
N ARG A 342 2.66 14.36 -22.12
CA ARG A 342 2.77 13.36 -21.06
C ARG A 342 3.97 13.68 -20.17
N LEU A 343 3.70 14.24 -18.99
CA LEU A 343 4.70 14.64 -17.99
C LEU A 343 4.53 13.85 -16.69
N TYR A 344 5.50 14.00 -15.78
CA TYR A 344 5.41 13.48 -14.43
C TYR A 344 6.01 14.45 -13.41
N SER A 345 5.58 14.31 -12.16
CA SER A 345 6.18 14.97 -10.98
C SER A 345 6.47 13.94 -9.89
N ILE A 346 7.47 14.22 -9.07
CA ILE A 346 7.67 13.49 -7.81
C ILE A 346 6.99 14.29 -6.73
N SER A 347 5.98 13.71 -6.08
CA SER A 347 5.14 14.41 -5.11
C SER A 347 4.77 13.48 -3.95
N PRO A 348 4.44 14.00 -2.76
CA PRO A 348 3.88 13.20 -1.68
C PRO A 348 2.36 13.06 -1.81
N MET A 349 1.78 11.94 -1.36
CA MET A 349 0.31 11.76 -1.27
C MET A 349 -0.30 12.29 0.04
N VAL A 350 0.55 12.69 0.98
CA VAL A 350 0.16 13.15 2.32
C VAL A 350 0.91 14.45 2.62
N ALA A 351 0.40 15.24 3.57
CA ALA A 351 1.13 16.40 4.05
C ALA A 351 2.46 15.96 4.67
N VAL A 352 3.50 16.74 4.42
CA VAL A 352 4.88 16.53 4.89
C VAL A 352 5.30 17.74 5.69
N ALA A 353 5.85 17.51 6.87
CA ALA A 353 6.37 18.56 7.75
C ALA A 353 7.90 18.72 7.59
N PRO A 354 8.48 19.88 7.97
CA PRO A 354 9.93 20.05 8.02
C PRO A 354 10.60 18.95 8.85
N GLY A 355 11.70 18.39 8.34
CA GLY A 355 12.44 17.30 8.97
C GLY A 355 11.90 15.89 8.69
N ASP A 356 10.75 15.76 8.01
CA ASP A 356 10.25 14.46 7.58
C ASP A 356 11.17 13.83 6.54
N PHE A 357 11.35 12.52 6.66
CA PHE A 357 12.14 11.69 5.76
C PHE A 357 11.30 11.26 4.56
N LEU A 358 11.79 11.54 3.34
CA LEU A 358 11.09 11.29 2.08
C LEU A 358 11.66 10.10 1.29
N GLY A 359 12.79 9.53 1.73
CA GLY A 359 13.43 8.37 1.13
C GLY A 359 14.92 8.58 0.86
N ILE A 360 15.54 7.59 0.21
CA ILE A 360 16.97 7.59 -0.12
C ILE A 360 17.13 8.04 -1.56
N PHE A 361 18.02 8.99 -1.78
CA PHE A 361 18.47 9.36 -3.13
C PHE A 361 19.51 8.33 -3.55
N SER A 362 19.17 7.53 -4.55
CA SER A 362 19.97 6.38 -4.95
C SER A 362 20.92 6.66 -6.10
N GLY A 363 22.02 5.92 -6.11
CA GLY A 363 23.08 5.98 -7.12
C GLY A 363 24.29 5.16 -6.70
N ARG A 364 25.31 5.13 -7.56
CA ARG A 364 26.62 4.53 -7.28
C ARG A 364 27.54 5.55 -6.65
N LEU A 365 28.25 5.16 -5.60
CA LEU A 365 29.32 5.97 -5.03
C LEU A 365 30.54 5.90 -5.96
N ARG A 366 31.12 7.07 -6.23
CA ARG A 366 32.34 7.24 -7.02
C ARG A 366 33.34 8.09 -6.27
N TYR A 367 34.61 7.75 -6.35
CA TYR A 367 35.71 8.56 -5.82
C TYR A 367 36.65 8.95 -6.98
N ILE A 368 36.31 10.06 -7.65
CA ILE A 368 36.99 10.56 -8.84
C ILE A 368 37.04 12.08 -8.86
N SER A 369 38.13 12.65 -9.38
CA SER A 369 38.32 14.10 -9.43
C SER A 369 37.31 14.81 -10.35
N GLN A 370 36.92 14.17 -11.46
CA GLN A 370 36.00 14.74 -12.43
C GLN A 370 34.54 14.42 -12.10
N LYS A 371 33.67 15.44 -12.14
CA LYS A 371 32.23 15.29 -11.89
C LYS A 371 31.58 14.34 -12.92
N PRO A 372 30.87 13.27 -12.49
CA PRO A 372 30.07 12.44 -13.40
C PRO A 372 28.93 13.21 -14.07
N ARG A 373 28.37 12.65 -15.16
CA ARG A 373 27.30 13.31 -15.95
C ARG A 373 26.10 13.72 -15.10
N ARG A 374 25.65 12.84 -14.21
CA ARG A 374 24.55 13.08 -13.27
C ARG A 374 24.97 12.63 -11.88
N ALA A 375 25.39 13.57 -11.04
CA ALA A 375 25.84 13.25 -9.71
C ALA A 375 25.48 14.31 -8.67
N VAL A 376 25.31 13.84 -7.42
CA VAL A 376 25.27 14.67 -6.22
C VAL A 376 26.67 14.75 -5.65
N LYS A 377 27.13 15.96 -5.31
CA LYS A 377 28.46 16.18 -4.73
C LYS A 377 28.50 15.67 -3.28
N GLY A 378 29.55 14.92 -2.95
CA GLY A 378 29.85 14.41 -1.62
C GLY A 378 30.37 15.46 -0.64
N LEU A 379 30.56 15.04 0.61
CA LEU A 379 31.10 15.87 1.69
C LEU A 379 32.60 16.16 1.53
N VAL A 380 33.33 15.25 0.88
CA VAL A 380 34.76 15.40 0.61
C VAL A 380 35.04 15.60 -0.88
N PRO A 381 36.15 16.26 -1.26
CA PRO A 381 36.55 16.36 -2.66
C PRO A 381 36.64 14.98 -3.31
N GLY A 382 36.16 14.88 -4.55
CA GLY A 382 36.21 13.63 -5.31
C GLY A 382 35.10 12.61 -5.00
N LEU A 383 34.38 12.72 -3.88
CA LEU A 383 33.24 11.84 -3.60
C LEU A 383 31.99 12.32 -4.34
N TRP A 384 31.36 11.41 -5.08
CA TRP A 384 30.14 11.66 -5.84
C TRP A 384 29.14 10.52 -5.69
N LEU A 385 27.85 10.84 -5.67
CA LEU A 385 26.78 9.86 -5.90
C LEU A 385 26.29 9.98 -7.34
N ASP A 386 26.77 9.10 -8.20
CA ASP A 386 26.42 9.01 -9.62
C ASP A 386 25.12 8.23 -9.84
N TYR A 387 24.11 8.89 -10.40
CA TYR A 387 22.81 8.30 -10.69
C TYR A 387 22.52 8.22 -12.19
N SER A 388 23.57 8.23 -13.03
CA SER A 388 23.46 8.16 -14.49
C SER A 388 22.84 6.83 -14.96
N ASP A 389 23.31 5.70 -14.42
CA ASP A 389 22.94 4.36 -14.89
C ASP A 389 21.89 3.67 -14.01
N MET A 390 21.84 4.02 -12.72
CA MET A 390 20.93 3.43 -11.72
C MET A 390 20.13 4.54 -11.02
N PRO A 391 19.25 5.26 -11.74
CA PRO A 391 18.46 6.31 -11.14
C PRO A 391 17.45 5.73 -10.14
N GLY A 392 17.24 6.39 -9.00
CA GLY A 392 16.10 6.14 -8.11
C GLY A 392 14.90 7.03 -8.43
N LYS A 393 13.73 6.78 -7.83
CA LYS A 393 12.54 7.64 -7.94
C LYS A 393 12.85 9.10 -7.58
N LEU A 394 13.60 9.30 -6.50
CA LEU A 394 13.97 10.64 -6.01
C LEU A 394 15.00 11.34 -6.90
N SER A 395 15.71 10.61 -7.77
CA SER A 395 16.59 11.24 -8.77
C SER A 395 15.82 12.03 -9.84
N GLN A 396 14.52 11.76 -9.97
CA GLN A 396 13.61 12.41 -10.92
C GLN A 396 12.93 13.66 -10.33
N MET A 397 13.26 14.06 -9.09
CA MET A 397 12.78 15.30 -8.51
C MET A 397 13.19 16.51 -9.36
N ARG A 398 12.38 17.57 -9.32
CA ARG A 398 12.72 18.82 -10.01
C ARG A 398 14.00 19.38 -9.42
N VAL A 399 14.91 19.85 -10.27
CA VAL A 399 16.09 20.59 -9.83
C VAL A 399 15.77 22.07 -9.88
N ALA A 400 15.85 22.75 -8.74
CA ALA A 400 15.58 24.17 -8.66
C ALA A 400 16.63 24.97 -9.43
N LYS A 401 16.19 26.01 -10.17
CA LYS A 401 17.10 26.99 -10.78
C LYS A 401 17.69 27.90 -9.71
N LEU A 402 18.74 28.64 -10.07
CA LEU A 402 19.32 29.66 -9.20
C LEU A 402 18.23 30.67 -8.78
N GLY A 403 18.06 30.87 -7.46
CA GLY A 403 17.04 31.74 -6.89
C GLY A 403 15.63 31.12 -6.76
N GLU A 404 15.40 29.91 -7.26
CA GLU A 404 14.14 29.20 -7.01
C GLU A 404 14.11 28.54 -5.63
N ASN A 405 12.93 28.51 -5.04
CA ASN A 405 12.67 27.85 -3.76
C ASN A 405 12.77 26.32 -3.89
N THR A 406 13.53 25.69 -2.99
CA THR A 406 13.57 24.23 -2.78
C THR A 406 12.72 23.85 -1.57
N ASN A 407 12.07 22.69 -1.61
CA ASN A 407 11.29 22.17 -0.48
C ASN A 407 11.90 20.92 0.16
N VAL A 408 13.02 20.44 -0.38
CA VAL A 408 13.79 19.33 0.18
C VAL A 408 15.29 19.66 0.20
N CYS A 409 16.02 19.00 1.08
CA CYS A 409 17.48 18.96 1.07
C CYS A 409 17.99 17.53 0.87
N LEU A 410 19.24 17.44 0.42
CA LEU A 410 19.98 16.19 0.29
C LEU A 410 21.01 16.13 1.42
N ALA A 411 20.86 15.16 2.33
CA ALA A 411 21.72 15.01 3.50
C ALA A 411 22.57 13.74 3.35
N TRP A 412 23.89 13.90 3.31
CA TRP A 412 24.83 12.78 3.31
C TRP A 412 24.91 12.14 4.68
N GLU A 413 24.93 10.81 4.71
CA GLU A 413 25.04 10.01 5.92
C GLU A 413 26.05 8.88 5.70
N GLY A 414 27.04 8.79 6.60
CA GLY A 414 28.00 7.69 6.61
C GLY A 414 27.42 6.50 7.37
N VAL A 415 27.52 5.30 6.79
CA VAL A 415 26.89 4.09 7.31
C VAL A 415 27.93 3.02 7.60
N ASN A 416 27.76 2.34 8.74
CA ASN A 416 28.47 1.11 9.07
C ASN A 416 27.51 0.11 9.72
N GLU A 417 27.15 -0.93 8.98
CA GLU A 417 26.21 -1.95 9.45
C GLU A 417 26.86 -2.98 10.38
N THR A 418 28.19 -3.01 10.47
CA THR A 418 28.96 -3.93 11.31
C THR A 418 28.74 -3.61 12.79
N LYS A 419 28.29 -4.61 13.55
CA LYS A 419 28.04 -4.45 15.00
C LYS A 419 29.37 -4.35 15.77
N GLY A 420 29.47 -3.35 16.63
CA GLY A 420 30.59 -3.20 17.57
C GLY A 420 31.72 -2.31 17.08
N GLU A 421 31.84 -2.10 15.77
CA GLU A 421 32.80 -1.19 15.16
C GLU A 421 32.10 0.11 14.74
N LYS A 422 32.46 1.23 15.36
CA LYS A 422 31.88 2.56 15.02
C LYS A 422 32.88 3.48 14.33
N SER A 423 34.13 3.07 14.27
CA SER A 423 35.27 3.89 13.88
C SER A 423 35.29 4.21 12.39
N PHE A 424 34.72 3.33 11.55
CA PHE A 424 34.87 3.39 10.11
C PHE A 424 33.54 3.44 9.35
N CYS A 425 33.50 4.15 8.23
CA CYS A 425 32.34 4.26 7.34
C CYS A 425 32.44 3.24 6.19
N GLN A 426 31.54 2.26 6.16
CA GLN A 426 31.49 1.22 5.12
C GLN A 426 31.02 1.80 3.77
N TYR A 427 29.97 2.62 3.81
CA TYR A 427 29.45 3.29 2.62
C TYR A 427 28.72 4.57 2.99
N TRP A 428 28.46 5.39 1.98
CA TRP A 428 27.71 6.63 2.10
C TRP A 428 26.35 6.52 1.44
N ARG A 429 25.35 7.20 1.99
CA ARG A 429 24.05 7.37 1.35
C ARG A 429 23.59 8.82 1.43
N VAL A 430 22.62 9.15 0.59
CA VAL A 430 22.00 10.48 0.56
C VAL A 430 20.53 10.35 0.95
N LEU A 431 20.14 11.03 2.02
CA LEU A 431 18.77 11.10 2.49
C LEU A 431 18.07 12.31 1.87
N VAL A 432 16.80 12.16 1.51
CA VAL A 432 15.94 13.27 1.12
C VAL A 432 15.07 13.65 2.31
N VAL A 433 15.20 14.90 2.76
CA VAL A 433 14.50 15.42 3.95
C VAL A 433 13.76 16.70 3.57
N ALA A 434 12.53 16.86 4.06
CA ALA A 434 11.75 18.06 3.84
C ALA A 434 12.32 19.25 4.61
N THR A 435 12.39 20.43 3.97
CA THR A 435 12.89 21.67 4.59
C THR A 435 11.79 22.63 5.00
N ARG A 436 10.56 22.40 4.51
CA ARG A 436 9.37 23.20 4.77
C ARG A 436 8.14 22.29 4.71
N ASP A 437 6.98 22.81 5.08
CA ASP A 437 5.71 22.09 4.85
C ASP A 437 5.49 21.89 3.33
N ILE A 438 5.04 20.68 2.96
CA ILE A 438 4.73 20.31 1.57
C ILE A 438 3.32 19.74 1.56
N MET A 439 2.44 20.32 0.73
CA MET A 439 1.07 19.83 0.60
C MET A 439 1.03 18.56 -0.25
N PRO A 440 0.01 17.71 -0.09
CA PRO A 440 -0.21 16.59 -1.00
C PRO A 440 -0.18 17.05 -2.46
N PHE A 441 0.47 16.28 -3.32
CA PHE A 441 0.66 16.49 -4.76
C PHE A 441 1.59 17.64 -5.16
N ASP A 442 2.07 18.46 -4.23
CA ASP A 442 3.12 19.45 -4.52
C ASP A 442 4.39 18.75 -5.01
N GLN A 443 4.98 19.30 -6.07
CA GLN A 443 6.19 18.75 -6.66
C GLN A 443 7.40 18.97 -5.73
N LEU A 444 8.15 17.90 -5.50
CA LEU A 444 9.44 17.96 -4.82
C LEU A 444 10.49 18.62 -5.71
N ALA A 445 11.17 19.61 -5.13
CA ALA A 445 12.20 20.41 -5.76
C ALA A 445 13.46 20.43 -4.88
N ARG A 446 14.52 19.82 -5.41
CA ARG A 446 15.82 19.70 -4.74
C ARG A 446 16.78 20.82 -5.19
N PRO A 447 17.80 21.15 -4.37
CA PRO A 447 18.90 21.99 -4.81
C PRO A 447 19.67 21.37 -6.00
N PRO A 448 20.38 22.20 -6.80
CA PRO A 448 21.18 21.78 -7.96
C PRO A 448 22.15 20.63 -7.69
#